data_AF-A0A223AMT9-F1
#
_entry.id   AF-A0A223AMT9-F1
#
_cell.length_a   1.000
_cell.length_b   1.000
_cell.length_c   1.000
_cell.angle_alpha   90.00
_cell.angle_beta   90.00
_cell.angle_gamma   90.00
#
_symmetry.space_group_name_H-M   'P 1'
#
loop_
_entity.id
_entity.type
_entity.pdbx_description
1 polymer ?
#
loop_
_entity_poly.entity_id
_entity_poly.type
_entity_poly.pdbx_seq_one_letter_code
_entity_poly.pdbx_strand_id
1 'polypeptide(L)'
;DRLQCLLSGHPKFVFNKGRRGWGKEALERYAPEYANTFRLHWLAVKREHMIWRCDNEMDIHQLLTAAMDPQEFARFSQVWQENGLDHNWLPLPVHPWQWQEKIATDFIADFGEGRMVSLGEFGDQWLAQQSLRTLTNASRRGGLDIKLPLTIYNTSCYRGIPGRYIAAGPLASRWLQQV
;
A
#
# COMPACT_ATOMS: atom_id res chain seq x y z
N ASP A 1 -1.65 8.61 -15.75
CA ASP A 1 -1.47 9.05 -14.34
C ASP A 1 -0.35 10.04 -14.07
N ARG A 2 0.73 10.14 -14.88
CA ARG A 2 1.79 11.15 -14.67
C ARG A 2 1.32 12.61 -14.64
N LEU A 3 0.17 12.94 -15.25
CA LEU A 3 -0.42 14.28 -15.14
C LEU A 3 -0.78 14.66 -13.70
N GLN A 4 -1.03 13.68 -12.82
CA GLN A 4 -1.25 13.91 -11.39
C GLN A 4 -0.04 14.61 -10.75
N CYS A 5 1.19 14.36 -11.22
CA CYS A 5 2.41 14.96 -10.69
C CYS A 5 2.50 16.48 -10.92
N LEU A 6 1.75 17.01 -11.89
CA LEU A 6 1.79 18.42 -12.29
C LEU A 6 0.78 19.29 -11.53
N LEU A 7 -0.07 18.70 -10.69
CA LEU A 7 -1.16 19.42 -10.04
C LEU A 7 -0.67 20.25 -8.83
N SER A 8 -1.21 21.46 -8.71
CA SER A 8 -0.89 22.42 -7.65
C SER A 8 -1.52 22.08 -6.29
N GLY A 9 -2.27 20.98 -6.18
CA GLY A 9 -2.98 20.58 -4.97
C GLY A 9 -4.37 21.24 -4.84
N HIS A 10 -4.91 21.26 -3.61
CA HIS A 10 -6.25 21.77 -3.35
C HIS A 10 -6.34 23.29 -3.58
N PRO A 11 -7.23 23.79 -4.46
CA PRO A 11 -7.21 25.19 -4.91
C PRO A 11 -7.63 26.20 -3.83
N LYS A 12 -8.34 25.78 -2.78
CA LYS A 12 -8.81 26.67 -1.70
C LYS A 12 -7.99 26.58 -0.40
N PHE A 13 -7.16 25.55 -0.26
CA PHE A 13 -6.46 25.31 1.00
C PHE A 13 -5.01 25.77 0.85
N VAL A 14 -4.64 26.84 1.55
CA VAL A 14 -3.33 27.48 1.39
C VAL A 14 -2.19 26.51 1.71
N PHE A 15 -2.34 25.67 2.75
CA PHE A 15 -1.34 24.69 3.19
C PHE A 15 -1.61 23.29 2.62
N ASN A 16 -1.85 23.18 1.31
CA ASN A 16 -2.32 21.93 0.68
C ASN A 16 -1.24 20.84 0.47
N LYS A 17 0.04 21.19 0.65
CA LYS A 17 1.21 20.29 0.52
C LYS A 17 2.01 20.17 1.82
N GLY A 18 1.34 20.33 2.97
CA GLY A 18 1.99 20.37 4.29
C GLY A 18 2.72 19.09 4.70
N ARG A 19 2.16 17.91 4.39
CA ARG A 19 2.82 16.58 4.49
C ARG A 19 3.68 16.36 5.74
N ARG A 20 3.18 16.81 6.90
CA ARG A 20 3.97 16.76 8.15
C ARG A 20 4.20 15.30 8.54
N GLY A 21 5.45 14.98 8.86
CA GLY A 21 5.96 13.62 9.03
C GLY A 21 7.01 13.28 7.98
N TRP A 22 6.96 13.89 6.79
CA TRP A 22 8.00 13.71 5.77
C TRP A 22 9.11 14.75 5.92
N GLY A 23 10.34 14.26 6.05
CA GLY A 23 11.56 15.03 5.80
C GLY A 23 11.85 15.17 4.30
N LYS A 24 12.97 15.80 3.97
CA LYS A 24 13.39 16.06 2.59
C LYS A 24 13.47 14.79 1.74
N GLU A 25 14.14 13.75 2.26
CA GLU A 25 14.35 12.49 1.52
C GLU A 25 13.02 11.77 1.24
N ALA A 26 12.11 11.75 2.22
CA ALA A 26 10.78 11.17 2.05
C ALA A 26 9.93 11.97 1.06
N LEU A 27 10.04 13.30 1.05
CA LEU A 27 9.40 14.14 0.05
C LEU A 27 9.91 13.82 -1.35
N GLU A 28 11.23 13.83 -1.54
CA GLU A 28 11.84 13.54 -2.84
C GLU A 28 11.45 12.14 -3.32
N ARG A 29 11.47 11.14 -2.44
CA ARG A 29 11.18 9.75 -2.82
C ARG A 29 9.70 9.47 -3.10
N TYR A 30 8.79 10.02 -2.28
CA TYR A 30 7.38 9.58 -2.27
C TYR A 30 6.39 10.63 -2.73
N ALA A 31 6.76 11.90 -2.82
CA ALA A 31 5.81 12.92 -3.23
C ALA A 31 5.58 12.91 -4.75
N PRO A 32 4.32 13.04 -5.21
CA PRO A 32 3.96 12.92 -6.62
C PRO A 32 4.69 13.93 -7.50
N GLU A 33 5.04 15.12 -6.99
CA GLU A 33 5.71 16.17 -7.77
C GLU A 33 7.10 15.79 -8.27
N TYR A 34 7.78 14.87 -7.58
CA TYR A 34 9.09 14.38 -8.01
C TYR A 34 9.00 13.28 -9.06
N ALA A 35 7.79 12.75 -9.31
CA ALA A 35 7.52 11.67 -10.26
C ALA A 35 8.40 10.41 -10.06
N ASN A 36 8.98 10.26 -8.86
CA ASN A 36 9.75 9.08 -8.48
C ASN A 36 8.82 7.89 -8.29
N THR A 37 9.37 6.71 -8.54
CA THR A 37 8.67 5.44 -8.36
C THR A 37 9.38 4.59 -7.32
N PHE A 38 8.63 3.74 -6.63
CA PHE A 38 9.16 2.87 -5.58
C PHE A 38 8.42 1.54 -5.51
N ARG A 39 9.10 0.50 -4.99
CA ARG A 39 8.48 -0.79 -4.66
C ARG A 39 7.79 -0.70 -3.31
N LEU A 40 6.83 -1.59 -3.07
CA LEU A 40 6.17 -1.69 -1.78
C LEU A 40 6.94 -2.63 -0.87
N HIS A 41 6.89 -2.35 0.43
CA HIS A 41 7.31 -3.30 1.44
C HIS A 41 6.19 -4.32 1.67
N TRP A 42 6.52 -5.59 1.83
CA TRP A 42 5.55 -6.64 2.06
C TRP A 42 5.74 -7.27 3.43
N LEU A 43 4.62 -7.50 4.10
CA LEU A 43 4.53 -8.28 5.32
C LEU A 43 3.73 -9.55 5.03
N ALA A 44 4.03 -10.62 5.77
CA ALA A 44 3.09 -11.69 5.99
C ALA A 44 2.46 -11.52 7.37
N VAL A 45 1.13 -11.58 7.45
CA VAL A 45 0.37 -11.47 8.70
C VAL A 45 -0.48 -12.72 8.87
N LYS A 46 -0.50 -13.30 10.06
CA LYS A 46 -1.40 -14.42 10.36
C LYS A 46 -2.87 -14.00 10.16
N ARG A 47 -3.64 -14.88 9.51
CA ARG A 47 -5.06 -14.64 9.16
C ARG A 47 -5.91 -14.21 10.34
N GLU A 48 -5.73 -14.82 11.49
CA GLU A 48 -6.50 -14.53 12.71
C GLU A 48 -6.29 -13.10 13.24
N HIS A 49 -5.20 -12.45 12.85
CA HIS A 49 -4.86 -11.08 13.24
C HIS A 49 -5.23 -10.03 12.18
N MET A 50 -5.86 -10.43 11.07
CA MET A 50 -6.22 -9.50 9.99
C MET A 50 -7.65 -9.68 9.49
N ILE A 51 -8.36 -8.55 9.34
CA ILE A 51 -9.62 -8.53 8.61
C ILE A 51 -9.31 -8.41 7.12
N TRP A 52 -9.57 -9.49 6.39
CA TRP A 52 -9.46 -9.55 4.93
C TRP A 52 -10.84 -9.57 4.28
N ARG A 53 -11.05 -8.75 3.25
CA ARG A 53 -12.22 -8.79 2.37
C ARG A 53 -11.79 -8.51 0.93
N CYS A 54 -12.45 -9.22 0.01
CA CYS A 54 -12.24 -9.08 -1.42
C CYS A 54 -13.62 -9.18 -2.11
N ASP A 55 -13.70 -8.69 -3.34
CA ASP A 55 -14.84 -8.95 -4.19
C ASP A 55 -14.86 -10.46 -4.58
N ASN A 56 -16.03 -11.07 -4.75
CA ASN A 56 -16.15 -12.50 -5.10
C ASN A 56 -15.49 -12.88 -6.43
N GLU A 57 -15.30 -11.92 -7.34
CA GLU A 57 -14.61 -12.15 -8.62
C GLU A 57 -13.09 -12.01 -8.52
N MET A 58 -12.59 -11.70 -7.33
CA MET A 58 -11.18 -11.46 -7.05
C MET A 58 -10.65 -12.35 -5.92
N ASP A 59 -9.47 -12.91 -6.11
CA ASP A 59 -8.72 -13.60 -5.08
C ASP A 59 -7.35 -12.98 -4.82
N ILE A 60 -6.64 -13.55 -3.85
CA ILE A 60 -5.33 -13.04 -3.45
C ILE A 60 -4.27 -13.23 -4.52
N HIS A 61 -4.36 -14.30 -5.31
CA HIS A 61 -3.41 -14.59 -6.37
C HIS A 61 -3.56 -13.57 -7.51
N GLN A 62 -4.79 -13.23 -7.89
CA GLN A 62 -5.08 -12.16 -8.85
C GLN A 62 -4.57 -10.81 -8.36
N LEU A 63 -4.71 -10.50 -7.06
CA LEU A 63 -4.17 -9.25 -6.50
C LEU A 63 -2.64 -9.21 -6.49
N LEU A 64 -1.98 -10.33 -6.17
CA LEU A 64 -0.52 -10.41 -6.23
C LEU A 64 0.00 -10.27 -7.66
N THR A 65 -0.61 -10.95 -8.63
CA THR A 65 -0.23 -10.85 -10.05
C THR A 65 -0.59 -9.50 -10.69
N ALA A 66 -1.56 -8.77 -10.12
CA ALA A 66 -1.81 -7.36 -10.45
C ALA A 66 -0.72 -6.42 -9.90
N ALA A 67 -0.03 -6.81 -8.83
CA ALA A 67 0.99 -6.00 -8.16
C ALA A 67 2.45 -6.37 -8.53
N MET A 68 2.66 -7.54 -9.13
CA MET A 68 3.98 -8.09 -9.47
C MET A 68 3.96 -8.70 -10.87
N ASP A 69 5.00 -8.46 -11.65
CA ASP A 69 5.26 -9.27 -12.84
C ASP A 69 5.59 -10.74 -12.47
N PRO A 70 5.62 -11.68 -13.46
CA PRO A 70 5.88 -13.08 -13.18
C PRO A 70 7.24 -13.36 -12.50
N GLN A 71 8.26 -12.55 -12.77
CA GLN A 71 9.60 -12.73 -12.20
C GLN A 71 9.61 -12.32 -10.72
N GLU A 72 9.04 -11.17 -10.40
CA GLU A 72 8.89 -10.69 -9.02
C GLU A 72 7.94 -11.58 -8.22
N PHE A 73 6.87 -12.11 -8.83
CA PHE A 73 5.97 -13.06 -8.18
C PHE A 73 6.68 -14.37 -7.83
N ALA A 74 7.55 -14.88 -8.71
CA ALA A 74 8.37 -16.06 -8.41
C ALA A 74 9.35 -15.78 -7.25
N ARG A 75 10.01 -14.62 -7.25
CA ARG A 75 10.90 -14.19 -6.16
C ARG A 75 10.15 -14.06 -4.84
N PHE A 76 8.96 -13.46 -4.85
CA PHE A 76 8.09 -13.34 -3.68
C PHE A 76 7.65 -14.70 -3.16
N SER A 77 7.26 -15.60 -4.05
CA SER A 77 6.82 -16.97 -3.71
C SER A 77 7.96 -17.79 -3.11
N GLN A 78 9.19 -17.62 -3.59
CA GLN A 78 10.37 -18.27 -3.01
C GLN A 78 10.59 -17.79 -1.56
N VAL A 79 10.60 -16.47 -1.32
CA VAL A 79 10.77 -15.92 0.03
C VAL A 79 9.62 -16.32 0.95
N TRP A 80 8.40 -16.42 0.41
CA TRP A 80 7.24 -16.92 1.14
C TRP A 80 7.45 -18.37 1.62
N GLN A 81 7.96 -19.25 0.75
CA GLN A 81 8.26 -20.64 1.09
C GLN A 81 9.44 -20.77 2.07
N GLU A 82 10.50 -19.99 1.89
CA GLU A 82 11.68 -19.99 2.77
C GLU A 82 11.33 -19.58 4.20
N ASN A 83 10.33 -18.73 4.37
CA ASN A 83 9.80 -18.34 5.69
C ASN A 83 8.76 -19.34 6.25
N GLY A 84 8.50 -20.46 5.57
CA GLY A 84 7.53 -21.48 6.01
C GLY A 84 6.08 -20.98 6.05
N LEU A 85 5.75 -19.97 5.24
CA LEU A 85 4.43 -19.36 5.26
C LEU A 85 3.44 -20.22 4.46
N ASP A 86 2.36 -20.61 5.10
CA ASP A 86 1.31 -21.44 4.50
C ASP A 86 0.03 -20.64 4.25
N HIS A 87 -1.06 -21.37 4.01
CA HIS A 87 -2.38 -20.80 3.83
C HIS A 87 -2.92 -20.06 5.05
N ASN A 88 -2.34 -20.16 6.25
CA ASN A 88 -2.76 -19.40 7.43
C ASN A 88 -2.21 -17.97 7.47
N TRP A 89 -1.40 -17.60 6.47
CA TRP A 89 -0.82 -16.27 6.34
C TRP A 89 -1.47 -15.50 5.19
N LEU A 90 -1.41 -14.18 5.31
CA LEU A 90 -1.86 -13.25 4.28
C LEU A 90 -0.75 -12.24 3.95
N PRO A 91 -0.44 -12.04 2.67
CA PRO A 91 0.41 -10.96 2.21
C PRO A 91 -0.27 -9.60 2.43
N LEU A 92 0.49 -8.64 2.94
CA LEU A 92 0.04 -7.28 3.19
C LEU A 92 1.05 -6.29 2.58
N PRO A 93 0.68 -5.56 1.53
CA PRO A 93 1.51 -4.48 1.00
C PRO A 93 1.47 -3.27 1.94
N VAL A 94 2.63 -2.65 2.11
CA VAL A 94 2.86 -1.51 3.01
C VAL A 94 3.68 -0.46 2.27
N HIS A 95 3.31 0.81 2.45
CA HIS A 95 4.10 1.91 1.94
C HIS A 95 5.47 1.93 2.65
N PRO A 96 6.63 1.97 1.95
CA PRO A 96 7.93 1.84 2.61
C PRO A 96 8.19 2.85 3.73
N TRP A 97 7.76 4.10 3.57
CA TRP A 97 7.78 5.09 4.66
C TRP A 97 6.94 4.67 5.89
N GLN A 98 5.75 4.11 5.68
CA GLN A 98 4.88 3.64 6.78
C GLN A 98 5.50 2.43 7.47
N TRP A 99 6.20 1.57 6.73
CA TRP A 99 6.99 0.48 7.31
C TRP A 99 8.06 1.02 8.25
N GLN A 100 8.94 1.90 7.76
CA GLN A 100 10.09 2.40 8.50
C GLN A 100 9.71 3.26 9.71
N GLU A 101 8.73 4.16 9.56
CA GLU A 101 8.43 5.18 10.58
C GLU A 101 7.37 4.77 11.60
N LYS A 102 6.65 3.68 11.33
CA LYS A 102 5.52 3.23 12.14
C LYS A 102 5.59 1.74 12.39
N ILE A 103 5.38 0.92 11.35
CA ILE A 103 5.07 -0.50 11.57
C ILE A 103 6.24 -1.26 12.20
N ALA A 104 7.48 -1.02 11.76
CA ALA A 104 8.66 -1.71 12.28
C ALA A 104 8.86 -1.51 13.80
N THR A 105 8.43 -0.36 14.34
CA THR A 105 8.58 -0.03 15.76
C THR A 105 7.28 -0.28 16.54
N ASP A 106 6.15 0.23 16.04
CA ASP A 106 4.87 0.19 16.75
C ASP A 106 4.36 -1.25 16.93
N PHE A 107 4.76 -2.18 16.05
CA PHE A 107 4.33 -3.58 16.06
C PHE A 107 5.48 -4.55 16.38
N ILE A 108 6.54 -4.09 17.07
CA ILE A 108 7.69 -4.94 17.41
C ILE A 108 7.30 -6.20 18.19
N ALA A 109 6.26 -6.10 19.05
CA ALA A 109 5.73 -7.24 19.79
C ALA A 109 5.13 -8.31 18.85
N ASP A 110 4.36 -7.91 17.84
CA ASP A 110 3.78 -8.84 16.87
C ASP A 110 4.84 -9.56 16.02
N PHE A 111 5.96 -8.89 15.72
CA PHE A 111 7.11 -9.54 15.11
C PHE A 111 7.77 -10.53 16.07
N GLY A 112 8.01 -10.13 17.33
CA GLY A 112 8.62 -10.98 18.36
C GLY A 112 7.78 -12.22 18.71
N GLU A 113 6.46 -12.11 18.62
CA GLU A 113 5.51 -13.21 18.86
C GLU A 113 5.21 -14.04 17.60
N GLY A 114 5.82 -13.74 16.46
CA GLY A 114 5.61 -14.46 15.21
C GLY A 114 4.18 -14.33 14.67
N ARG A 115 3.50 -13.21 14.93
CA ARG A 115 2.21 -12.86 14.29
C ARG A 115 2.41 -12.18 12.94
N MET A 116 3.56 -11.55 12.74
CA MET A 116 3.96 -10.89 11.51
C MET A 116 5.39 -11.24 11.11
N VAL A 117 5.64 -11.28 9.81
CA VAL A 117 6.97 -11.48 9.22
C VAL A 117 7.21 -10.38 8.19
N SER A 118 8.36 -9.72 8.27
CA SER A 118 8.79 -8.75 7.26
C SER A 118 9.45 -9.48 6.09
N LEU A 119 8.90 -9.36 4.88
CA LEU A 119 9.43 -10.02 3.69
C LEU A 119 10.43 -9.13 2.93
N GLY A 120 10.23 -7.81 2.98
CA GLY A 120 11.06 -6.84 2.25
C GLY A 120 10.33 -6.20 1.07
N GLU A 121 11.09 -5.58 0.15
CA GLU A 121 10.50 -4.88 -1.00
C GLU A 121 10.34 -5.79 -2.22
N PHE A 122 9.12 -5.84 -2.79
CA PHE A 122 8.77 -6.69 -3.94
C PHE A 122 7.79 -6.03 -4.89
N GLY A 123 7.77 -6.57 -6.11
CA GLY A 123 6.77 -6.27 -7.12
C GLY A 123 7.14 -5.09 -7.99
N ASP A 124 6.09 -4.55 -8.61
CA ASP A 124 6.21 -3.46 -9.55
C ASP A 124 6.60 -2.15 -8.88
N GLN A 125 7.00 -1.19 -9.71
CA GLN A 125 7.26 0.17 -9.31
C GLN A 125 5.95 0.95 -9.30
N TRP A 126 5.71 1.69 -8.23
CA TRP A 126 4.47 2.45 -8.02
C TRP A 126 4.74 3.94 -8.01
N LEU A 127 3.85 4.70 -8.63
CA LEU A 127 3.85 6.16 -8.66
C LEU A 127 2.74 6.68 -7.75
N ALA A 128 3.08 7.54 -6.79
CA ALA A 128 2.08 8.18 -5.95
C ALA A 128 1.20 9.15 -6.75
N GLN A 129 -0.10 9.11 -6.50
CA GLN A 129 -1.07 10.10 -6.99
C GLN A 129 -1.19 11.29 -6.02
N GLN A 130 -2.05 12.26 -6.32
CA GLN A 130 -2.29 13.45 -5.48
C GLN A 130 -2.73 13.14 -4.04
N SER A 131 -3.35 11.98 -3.81
CA SER A 131 -3.72 11.56 -2.46
C SER A 131 -2.50 11.15 -1.61
N LEU A 132 -1.31 11.04 -2.22
CA LEU A 132 -0.02 10.56 -1.69
C LEU A 132 0.02 9.06 -1.43
N ARG A 133 -1.14 8.47 -1.16
CA ARG A 133 -1.27 7.09 -0.68
C ARG A 133 -2.06 6.16 -1.60
N THR A 134 -2.69 6.72 -2.63
CA THR A 134 -3.16 5.95 -3.79
C THR A 134 -2.00 5.94 -4.77
N LEU A 135 -1.59 4.76 -5.19
CA LEU A 135 -0.47 4.55 -6.07
C LEU A 135 -0.94 3.84 -7.32
N THR A 136 -0.43 4.29 -8.46
CA THR A 136 -0.66 3.64 -9.75
C THR A 136 0.58 2.89 -10.17
N ASN A 137 0.36 1.72 -10.78
CA ASN A 137 1.44 0.90 -11.30
C ASN A 137 2.17 1.66 -12.43
N ALA A 138 3.47 1.90 -12.23
CA ALA A 138 4.33 2.60 -13.17
C ALA A 138 5.08 1.63 -14.10
N SER A 139 5.19 0.36 -13.72
CA SER A 139 5.82 -0.69 -14.53
C SER A 139 4.89 -1.17 -15.65
N ARG A 140 3.59 -1.32 -15.36
CA ARG A 140 2.61 -1.95 -16.26
C ARG A 140 1.32 -1.13 -16.34
N ARG A 141 0.78 -0.96 -17.55
CA ARG A 141 -0.47 -0.20 -17.79
C ARG A 141 -1.71 -1.06 -17.54
N GLY A 142 -2.80 -0.42 -17.11
CA GLY A 142 -4.13 -1.04 -17.02
C GLY A 142 -4.36 -1.95 -15.81
N GLY A 143 -3.45 -1.94 -14.84
CA GLY A 143 -3.60 -2.68 -13.58
C GLY A 143 -4.44 -1.95 -12.53
N LEU A 144 -4.58 -2.58 -11.37
CA LEU A 144 -5.27 -2.02 -10.20
C LEU A 144 -4.42 -0.94 -9.53
N ASP A 145 -5.05 0.16 -9.13
CA ASP A 145 -4.44 1.10 -8.18
C ASP A 145 -4.43 0.49 -6.78
N ILE A 146 -3.40 0.82 -6.00
CA ILE A 146 -3.30 0.40 -4.60
C ILE A 146 -3.39 1.59 -3.66
N LYS A 147 -4.20 1.48 -2.61
CA LYS A 147 -4.36 2.53 -1.59
C LYS A 147 -3.88 2.05 -0.24
N LEU A 148 -2.89 2.74 0.32
CA LEU A 148 -2.17 2.31 1.52
C LEU A 148 -2.42 3.28 2.68
N PRO A 149 -2.39 2.82 3.95
CA PRO A 149 -2.32 3.71 5.09
C PRO A 149 -1.00 4.49 5.09
N LEU A 150 -1.06 5.79 5.35
CA LEU A 150 0.11 6.65 5.42
C LEU A 150 -0.06 7.69 6.54
N THR A 151 0.74 7.57 7.59
CA THR A 151 0.59 8.37 8.84
C THR A 151 1.27 9.73 8.74
N ILE A 152 0.99 10.45 7.65
CA ILE A 152 1.36 11.85 7.48
C ILE A 152 0.16 12.75 7.67
N TYR A 153 0.40 13.94 8.21
CA TYR A 153 -0.63 14.95 8.38
C TYR A 153 -0.63 15.89 7.18
N ASN A 154 -1.70 15.85 6.38
CA ASN A 154 -1.83 16.68 5.20
C ASN A 154 -3.26 17.23 5.08
N THR A 155 -3.42 18.51 4.76
CA THR A 155 -4.72 19.24 4.77
C THR A 155 -5.55 18.95 6.04
N SER A 156 -4.95 19.14 7.19
CA SER A 156 -5.58 18.99 8.50
C SER A 156 -6.06 17.58 8.90
N CYS A 157 -5.62 16.52 8.20
CA CYS A 157 -5.94 15.15 8.59
C CYS A 157 -4.80 14.16 8.33
N TYR A 158 -4.77 13.09 9.13
CA TYR A 158 -3.89 11.94 8.90
C TYR A 158 -4.38 11.12 7.71
N ARG A 159 -3.47 10.70 6.85
CA ARG A 159 -3.77 9.88 5.67
C ARG A 159 -3.81 8.37 5.97
N GLY A 160 -4.38 8.00 7.12
CA GLY A 160 -4.65 6.60 7.51
C GLY A 160 -5.93 6.02 6.91
N ILE A 161 -6.04 4.69 6.83
CA ILE A 161 -7.25 4.00 6.36
C ILE A 161 -7.88 3.29 7.57
N PRO A 162 -9.05 3.74 8.08
CA PRO A 162 -9.66 3.10 9.23
C PRO A 162 -10.09 1.67 8.90
N GLY A 163 -9.62 0.68 9.69
CA GLY A 163 -9.88 -0.74 9.47
C GLY A 163 -11.38 -1.08 9.38
N ARG A 164 -12.23 -0.38 10.13
CA ARG A 164 -13.70 -0.57 10.11
C ARG A 164 -14.33 -0.41 8.71
N TYR A 165 -13.72 0.37 7.81
CA TYR A 165 -14.24 0.57 6.46
C TYR A 165 -13.67 -0.41 5.44
N ILE A 166 -12.56 -1.09 5.74
CA ILE A 166 -11.96 -2.10 4.86
C ILE A 166 -12.96 -3.23 4.59
N ALA A 167 -13.71 -3.62 5.62
CA ALA A 167 -14.68 -4.70 5.49
C ALA A 167 -15.83 -4.37 4.51
N ALA A 168 -16.16 -3.09 4.33
CA ALA A 168 -17.28 -2.63 3.52
C ALA A 168 -16.88 -2.21 2.10
N GLY A 169 -15.58 -1.98 1.84
CA GLY A 169 -15.08 -1.42 0.58
C GLY A 169 -15.54 -2.19 -0.67
N PRO A 170 -15.22 -3.49 -0.80
CA PRO A 170 -15.61 -4.28 -1.97
C PRO A 170 -17.13 -4.33 -2.18
N LEU A 171 -17.90 -4.49 -1.09
CA LEU A 171 -19.37 -4.57 -1.16
C LEU A 171 -19.99 -3.25 -1.64
N ALA A 172 -19.51 -2.11 -1.13
CA ALA A 172 -19.99 -0.80 -1.55
C ALA A 172 -19.67 -0.52 -3.01
N SER A 173 -18.46 -0.86 -3.46
CA SER A 173 -18.05 -0.69 -4.87
C SER A 173 -18.92 -1.53 -5.81
N ARG A 174 -19.15 -2.80 -5.48
CA ARG A 174 -20.02 -3.67 -6.28
C ARG A 174 -21.45 -3.14 -6.34
N TRP A 175 -22.01 -2.74 -5.20
CA TRP A 175 -23.36 -2.19 -5.16
C TRP A 175 -23.48 -0.95 -6.07
N LEU A 176 -22.51 -0.04 -6.05
CA LEU A 176 -22.50 1.14 -6.93
C LEU A 176 -22.37 0.80 -8.42
N GLN A 177 -21.80 -0.34 -8.80
CA GLN A 177 -21.73 -0.78 -10.20
C GLN A 177 -23.05 -1.36 -10.71
N GLN A 178 -23.96 -1.73 -9.80
CA GLN A 178 -25.25 -2.34 -10.11
C GLN A 178 -26.40 -1.32 -10.15
N VAL A 179 -26.13 -0.06 -9.79
CA VAL A 179 -27.08 1.07 -9.79
C VAL A 179 -26.75 1.99 -10.95
#